data_AF-A0A0Q8WJM0-F1
#
_entry.id   AF-A0A0Q8WJM0-F1
#
_cell.length_a   1.000
_cell.length_b   1.000
_cell.length_c   1.000
_cell.angle_alpha   90.00
_cell.angle_beta   90.00
_cell.angle_gamma   90.00
#
_symmetry.space_group_name_H-M   'P 1'
#
loop_
_entity.id
_entity.type
_entity.pdbx_description
1 polymer ?
#
loop_
_entity_poly.entity_id
_entity_poly.type
_entity_poly.pdbx_seq_one_letter_code
_entity_poly.pdbx_strand_id
1 'polypeptide(L)' 'MRQFLDYCSELLSLVGKAAALCAEESHDAVVLDTVSTIEALTVSLERKVWQKITVLNAARESGPAS' A
#
# COMPACT_ATOMS: atom_id res chain seq x y z
N MET A 1 0.30 -11.34 12.26
CA MET A 1 0.07 -9.89 12.04
C MET A 1 1.04 -9.30 11.01
N ARG A 2 2.36 -9.43 11.18
CA ARG A 2 3.33 -8.91 10.19
C ARG A 2 3.13 -9.48 8.78
N GLN A 3 3.00 -10.81 8.66
CA GLN A 3 2.72 -11.46 7.38
C GLN A 3 1.43 -10.96 6.69
N PHE A 4 0.40 -10.61 7.47
CA PHE A 4 -0.82 -10.02 6.91
C PHE A 4 -0.55 -8.62 6.33
N LEU A 5 0.28 -7.82 7.00
CA LEU A 5 0.70 -6.51 6.51
C LEU A 5 1.58 -6.62 5.26
N ASP A 6 2.44 -7.64 5.18
CA ASP A 6 3.23 -7.94 3.98
C ASP A 6 2.31 -8.30 2.80
N TYR A 7 1.29 -9.14 3.01
CA TYR A 7 0.27 -9.40 1.98
C TYR A 7 -0.52 -8.15 1.57
N CYS A 8 -0.86 -7.26 2.50
CA CYS A 8 -1.49 -5.99 2.15
C CYS A 8 -0.60 -5.17 1.21
N SER A 9 0.72 -5.17 1.40
CA SER A 9 1.66 -4.48 0.52
C SER A 9 1.66 -5.08 -0.90
N GLU A 10 1.70 -6.42 -1.00
CA GLU A 10 1.61 -7.10 -2.29
C GLU A 10 0.30 -6.78 -3.04
N LEU A 11 -0.83 -6.80 -2.33
CA LEU A 11 -2.13 -6.46 -2.90
C LEU A 11 -2.20 -4.99 -3.36
N LEU A 12 -1.64 -4.06 -2.58
CA LEU A 12 -1.58 -2.64 -2.97
C LEU A 12 -0.70 -2.44 -4.21
N SER A 13 0.41 -3.16 -4.33
CA SER A 13 1.26 -3.17 -5.53
C SER A 13 0.50 -3.66 -6.77
N LEU A 14 -0.30 -4.72 -6.63
CA LEU A 14 -1.15 -5.22 -7.70
C LEU A 14 -2.22 -4.22 -8.13
N VAL A 15 -2.87 -3.54 -7.16
CA VAL A 15 -3.86 -2.48 -7.45
C VAL A 15 -3.21 -1.33 -8.23
N GLY A 16 -2.01 -0.90 -7.84
CA GLY A 16 -1.28 0.14 -8.58
C GLY A 16 -0.97 -0.26 -10.03
N LYS A 17 -0.50 -1.50 -10.26
CA LYS A 17 -0.23 -2.01 -11.61
C LYS A 17 -1.49 -2.13 -12.47
N ALA A 18 -2.60 -2.56 -11.86
CA ALA A 18 -3.88 -2.63 -12.56
C ALA A 18 -4.37 -1.23 -12.97
N ALA A 19 -4.21 -0.23 -12.09
CA ALA A 19 -4.55 1.16 -12.41
C ALA A 19 -3.67 1.71 -13.55
N ALA A 20 -2.36 1.46 -13.52
CA ALA A 20 -1.46 1.86 -14.59
C ALA A 20 -1.87 1.26 -15.94
N LEU A 21 -2.23 -0.04 -15.99
CA LEU A 21 -2.74 -0.69 -17.20
C LEU A 21 -4.04 -0.05 -17.72
N CYS A 22 -4.93 0.39 -16.82
CA CYS A 22 -6.12 1.14 -17.20
C CYS A 22 -5.80 2.51 -17.82
N ALA A 23 -4.72 3.18 -17.37
CA ALA A 23 -4.28 4.44 -17.97
C ALA A 23 -3.57 4.23 -19.32
N GLU A 24 -2.81 3.14 -19.49
CA GLU A 24 -2.11 2.84 -20.75
C GLU A 24 -3.06 2.76 -21.96
N GLU A 25 -4.25 2.17 -21.77
CA GLU A 25 -5.24 1.96 -22.83
C GLU A 25 -6.30 3.09 -22.92
N SER A 26 -6.20 4.14 -22.09
CA SER A 26 -7.23 5.18 -21.97
C SER A 26 -6.74 6.58 -22.32
N HIS A 27 -7.59 7.33 -23.02
CA HIS A 27 -7.41 8.76 -23.30
C HIS A 27 -8.46 9.63 -22.59
N ASP A 28 -9.35 9.01 -21.80
CA ASP A 28 -10.41 9.70 -21.08
C ASP A 28 -9.84 10.38 -19.83
N ALA A 29 -10.09 11.69 -19.70
CA ALA A 29 -9.54 12.50 -18.61
C ALA A 29 -10.03 12.05 -17.22
N VAL A 30 -11.25 11.54 -17.09
CA VAL A 30 -11.79 11.03 -15.82
C VAL A 30 -11.10 9.73 -15.43
N VAL A 31 -10.82 8.86 -16.42
CA VAL A 31 -10.06 7.63 -16.17
C VAL A 31 -8.65 7.94 -15.69
N LEU A 32 -7.95 8.87 -16.35
CA LEU A 32 -6.58 9.25 -15.98
C LEU A 32 -6.50 9.90 -14.59
N ASP A 33 -7.47 10.76 -14.24
CA ASP A 33 -7.58 11.35 -12.90
C ASP A 33 -7.87 10.30 -11.82
N THR A 34 -8.75 9.33 -12.14
CA THR A 34 -9.06 8.21 -11.26
C THR A 34 -7.83 7.34 -11.01
N VAL A 35 -7.05 7.01 -12.06
CA VAL A 35 -5.81 6.24 -11.93
C VAL A 35 -4.81 6.99 -11.05
N SER A 36 -4.60 8.29 -11.28
CA SER A 36 -3.73 9.12 -10.45
C SER A 36 -4.15 9.11 -8.97
N THR A 37 -5.45 9.15 -8.71
CA THR A 37 -5.99 9.05 -7.35
C THR A 37 -5.72 7.68 -6.73
N ILE A 38 -5.88 6.59 -7.49
CA ILE A 38 -5.56 5.23 -7.02
C ILE A 38 -4.08 5.12 -6.67
N GLU A 39 -3.18 5.61 -7.52
CA GLU A 39 -1.73 5.60 -7.25
C GLU A 39 -1.38 6.39 -5.99
N ALA A 40 -1.96 7.58 -5.80
CA ALA A 40 -1.76 8.37 -4.59
C ALA A 40 -2.27 7.63 -3.33
N LEU A 41 -3.42 6.95 -3.43
CA LEU A 41 -3.99 6.15 -2.35
C LEU A 41 -3.12 4.94 -2.01
N THR A 42 -2.65 4.18 -2.99
CA THR A 42 -1.83 2.98 -2.76
C THR A 42 -0.50 3.35 -2.10
N VAL A 43 0.17 4.41 -2.55
CA VAL A 43 1.39 4.94 -1.91
C VAL A 43 1.14 5.41 -0.47
N SER A 44 0.01 6.08 -0.23
CA SER A 44 -0.37 6.53 1.12
C SER A 44 -0.62 5.34 2.06
N LEU A 45 -1.32 4.31 1.57
CA LEU A 45 -1.61 3.10 2.35
C LEU A 45 -0.36 2.25 2.60
N GLU A 46 0.54 2.13 1.62
CA GLU A 46 1.84 1.49 1.80
C GLU A 46 2.64 2.11 2.95
N ARG A 47 2.73 3.45 2.99
CA ARG A 47 3.37 4.14 4.11
C ARG A 47 2.73 3.80 5.47
N LYS A 48 1.40 3.68 5.52
CA LYS A 48 0.68 3.29 6.74
C LYS A 48 0.93 1.84 7.14
N VAL A 49 1.08 0.94 6.16
CA VAL A 49 1.48 -0.46 6.40
C VAL A 49 2.86 -0.50 7.05
N TRP A 50 3.84 0.23 6.50
CA TRP A 50 5.17 0.33 7.07
C TRP A 50 5.17 0.89 8.49
N GLN A 51 4.42 1.96 8.74
CA GLN A 51 4.25 2.50 10.10
C GLN A 51 3.73 1.44 11.09
N LYS A 52 2.74 0.63 10.68
CA LYS A 52 2.22 -0.46 11.52
C LYS A 52 3.27 -1.54 11.76
N ILE A 53 4.07 -1.90 10.76
CA ILE A 53 5.17 -2.87 10.92
C ILE A 53 6.19 -2.34 11.94
N THR A 54 6.58 -1.06 11.85
CA THR A 54 7.49 -0.43 12.81
C THR A 54 6.95 -0.49 14.24
N VAL A 55 5.68 -0.12 14.45
CA VAL A 55 5.04 -0.19 15.77
C VAL A 55 5.00 -1.62 16.31
N LEU A 56 4.67 -2.62 15.48
CA LEU A 56 4.65 -4.03 15.88
C LEU A 56 6.05 -4.54 16.25
N ASN A 57 7.10 -4.11 15.54
CA ASN A 57 8.47 -4.48 15.87
C ASN A 57 8.91 -3.85 17.20
N ALA A 58 8.67 -2.56 17.39
CA ALA A 58 8.97 -1.87 18.65
C ALA A 58 8.24 -2.51 19.84
N ALA A 59 6.96 -2.87 19.68
CA ALA A 59 6.18 -3.55 20.72
C ALA A 59 6.76 -4.93 21.10
N ARG A 60 7.36 -5.64 20.14
CA ARG A 60 8.02 -6.94 20.40
C ARG A 60 9.35 -6.77 21.11
N GLU A 61 10.10 -5.74 20.77
CA GLU A 61 11.38 -5.40 21.42
C GLU A 61 11.17 -4.90 22.86
N SER A 62 10.03 -4.29 23.15
CA SER A 62 9.61 -3.91 24.51
C SER A 62 9.00 -5.07 25.34
N GLY A 63 9.09 -6.32 24.86
CA GLY A 63 8.72 -7.51 25.64
C GLY A 63 9.51 -7.58 26.97
N PRO A 64 8.97 -8.23 28.03
CA PRO A 64 9.44 -8.01 29.38
C PRO A 64 10.92 -8.39 29.50
N ALA A 65 11.71 -7.47 30.06
CA ALA A 65 13.04 -7.78 30.56
C ALA A 65 12.90 -9.00 31.49
N SER A 66 13.39 -10.15 31.03
CA SER A 66 13.50 -11.37 31.82
C SER A 66 14.84 -12.03 31.51
#